data_AF-A0A239KJF0-F1
#
_entry.id   AF-A0A239KJF0-F1
#
_cell.length_a   1.000
_cell.length_b   1.000
_cell.length_c   1.000
_cell.angle_alpha   90.00
_cell.angle_beta   90.00
_cell.angle_gamma   90.00
#
_symmetry.space_group_name_H-M   'P 1'
#
loop_
_entity.id
_entity.type
_entity.pdbx_description
1 polymer ?
#
loop_
_entity_poly.entity_id
_entity_poly.type
_entity_poly.pdbx_seq_one_letter_code
_entity_poly.pdbx_strand_id
1 'polypeptide(L)'
;MADYGHELLFGTFVTPRADAPERVVALAQIADQAGLDLVTAQDHPYQAGFLDTWTLLSMIIGRTERIRVSPNVANLPLRPPAVLARSAASLDLLSGGRVELGLGAGAFWDAIVANGGPHRTPAESVEALEEGIAVIRGIWGQDGPSVRVNGKHYQVRGAKVGPEPAHDIGIWVGAYKPRMLRLIGRLADGWLPTLGYVKADQLPEMNKLIDDAAVKAGRAPEAIRRLANFSGVFGQAAGGGFGGGGGGVSGSPADWAEQLAELALTHGLSAFILAADDATTTQRFAVEVVPAVRELVAAERAHPRTPAPSPEPALSPETAPVQEAPDRIVVSGEIPGLGLTPTPDDGTRLSDRTLWDESERPVAPRIDEERKYSRHERARGQQLIDIHDHLRQELAQVRDLIDQVEAGMLGIGEARSAINEMTLRQNNWTLGTYCESYCRLITTHHTIEDASMLPNLRRADARLAPVTLRLEDEHKVIHEVIENVDRALVALVAGEGDLKSLRSEVDLLTDTLLSHLSYEERSLVEPLARYGAH
;
A
#
# COMPACT_ATOMS: atom_id res chain seq x y z
N MET A 1 -1.57 10.91 -17.49
CA MET A 1 -0.89 10.13 -16.44
C MET A 1 -0.19 11.13 -15.54
N ALA A 2 -0.36 11.03 -14.22
CA ALA A 2 0.29 11.92 -13.25
C ALA A 2 1.69 11.43 -12.83
N ASP A 3 2.19 10.37 -13.46
CA ASP A 3 3.55 9.89 -13.25
C ASP A 3 4.56 10.90 -13.82
N TYR A 4 5.29 11.57 -12.92
CA TYR A 4 6.33 12.55 -13.24
C TYR A 4 7.68 11.91 -13.62
N GLY A 5 7.74 10.58 -13.74
CA GLY A 5 8.92 9.84 -14.20
C GLY A 5 10.08 9.76 -13.19
N HIS A 6 9.87 10.20 -11.95
CA HIS A 6 10.87 10.13 -10.91
C HIS A 6 11.25 8.68 -10.56
N GLU A 7 12.53 8.44 -10.26
CA GLU A 7 12.97 7.23 -9.59
C GLU A 7 12.29 7.11 -8.22
N LEU A 8 11.85 5.91 -7.85
CA LEU A 8 11.22 5.69 -6.55
C LEU A 8 12.27 5.72 -5.42
N LEU A 9 11.92 6.41 -4.34
CA LEU A 9 12.68 6.45 -3.09
C LEU A 9 11.86 5.83 -1.96
N PHE A 10 12.48 5.02 -1.13
CA PHE A 10 11.82 4.41 0.02
C PHE A 10 12.62 4.69 1.28
N GLY A 11 11.91 5.08 2.34
CA GLY A 11 12.54 5.44 3.59
C GLY A 11 11.72 5.10 4.81
N THR A 12 12.33 5.35 5.97
CA THR A 12 11.65 5.25 7.26
C THR A 12 11.67 6.59 7.99
N PHE A 13 10.61 6.85 8.75
CA PHE A 13 10.57 7.89 9.75
C PHE A 13 10.84 7.25 11.11
N VAL A 14 11.91 7.71 11.78
CA VAL A 14 12.25 7.29 13.14
C VAL A 14 11.89 8.40 14.12
N THR A 15 11.21 8.04 15.21
CA THR A 15 10.91 8.98 16.28
C THR A 15 12.21 9.28 17.05
N PRO A 16 12.61 10.55 17.21
CA PRO A 16 13.89 10.94 17.83
C PRO A 16 13.85 10.81 19.35
N ARG A 17 13.44 9.67 19.90
CA ARG A 17 13.24 9.47 21.34
C ARG A 17 14.55 9.62 22.14
N ALA A 18 14.50 10.45 23.19
CA ALA A 18 15.63 10.68 24.09
C ALA A 18 15.78 9.62 25.19
N ASP A 19 14.74 8.81 25.46
CA ASP A 19 14.78 7.73 26.46
C ASP A 19 15.40 6.43 25.93
N ALA A 20 15.63 6.33 24.61
CA ALA A 20 16.31 5.21 23.97
C ALA A 20 17.13 5.68 22.74
N PRO A 21 18.09 6.62 22.90
CA PRO A 21 18.74 7.28 21.77
C PRO A 21 19.53 6.31 20.87
N GLU A 22 20.15 5.29 21.46
CA GLU A 22 20.90 4.25 20.75
C GLU A 22 19.97 3.39 19.90
N ARG A 23 18.74 3.15 20.36
CA ARG A 23 17.73 2.41 19.60
C ARG A 23 17.32 3.16 18.34
N VAL A 24 17.20 4.49 18.41
CA VAL A 24 16.90 5.33 17.24
C VAL A 24 18.00 5.22 16.18
N VAL A 25 19.26 5.29 16.60
CA VAL A 25 20.41 5.13 15.68
C VAL A 25 20.46 3.71 15.12
N ALA A 26 20.21 2.67 15.94
CA ALA A 26 20.20 1.28 15.49
C ALA A 26 19.11 1.03 14.43
N LEU A 27 17.92 1.62 14.56
CA LEU A 27 16.87 1.54 13.54
C LEU A 27 17.32 2.14 12.20
N ALA A 28 18.04 3.26 12.23
CA ALA A 28 18.59 3.86 11.02
C ALA A 28 19.68 2.98 10.36
N GLN A 29 20.51 2.28 11.16
CA GLN A 29 21.48 1.31 10.64
C GLN A 29 20.79 0.10 10.00
N ILE A 30 19.69 -0.37 10.60
CA ILE A 30 18.89 -1.45 10.04
C ILE A 30 18.28 -1.03 8.70
N ALA A 31 17.74 0.18 8.61
CA ALA A 31 17.24 0.74 7.35
C ALA A 31 18.33 0.80 6.26
N ASP A 32 19.52 1.28 6.61
CA ASP A 32 20.68 1.35 5.70
C ASP A 32 21.12 -0.05 5.22
N GLN A 33 21.22 -1.01 6.14
CA GLN A 33 21.59 -2.40 5.83
C GLN A 33 20.53 -3.12 4.99
N ALA A 34 19.25 -2.83 5.22
CA ALA A 34 18.14 -3.40 4.46
C ALA A 34 17.95 -2.76 3.08
N GLY A 35 18.71 -1.70 2.76
CA GLY A 35 18.71 -1.07 1.43
C GLY A 35 17.66 0.03 1.23
N LEU A 36 17.15 0.62 2.31
CA LEU A 36 16.33 1.83 2.20
C LEU A 36 17.17 3.05 1.78
N ASP A 37 16.54 3.96 1.04
CA ASP A 37 17.19 5.14 0.46
C ASP A 37 17.28 6.30 1.46
N LEU A 38 16.37 6.37 2.44
CA LEU A 38 16.17 7.55 3.28
C LEU A 38 15.78 7.20 4.74
N VAL A 39 16.36 7.90 5.70
CA VAL A 39 15.88 7.98 7.09
C VAL A 39 15.50 9.43 7.40
N THR A 40 14.33 9.61 8.01
CA THR A 40 13.88 10.93 8.43
C THR A 40 13.49 10.97 9.90
N ALA A 41 13.55 12.16 10.50
CA ALA A 41 13.12 12.37 11.88
C ALA A 41 12.46 13.74 12.02
N GLN A 42 11.39 13.84 12.82
CA GLN A 42 10.74 15.11 13.11
C GLN A 42 11.65 16.08 13.86
N ASP A 43 11.49 17.38 13.59
CA ASP A 43 12.21 18.46 14.29
C ASP A 43 11.26 19.25 15.19
N HIS A 44 11.12 18.77 16.43
CA HIS A 44 10.38 19.45 17.49
C HIS A 44 11.31 19.80 18.67
N PRO A 45 12.17 20.83 18.54
CA PRO A 45 13.17 21.17 19.57
C PRO A 45 12.59 21.46 20.96
N TYR A 46 11.31 21.81 21.02
CA TYR A 46 10.57 22.10 22.25
C TYR A 46 10.01 20.85 22.96
N GLN A 47 10.14 19.66 22.37
CA GLN A 47 9.70 18.40 22.99
C GLN A 47 10.83 17.80 23.83
N ALA A 48 10.70 17.87 25.15
CA ALA A 48 11.75 17.42 26.09
C ALA A 48 12.09 15.92 25.96
N GLY A 49 11.15 15.11 25.45
CA GLY A 49 11.36 13.68 25.22
C GLY A 49 12.12 13.37 23.93
N PHE A 50 12.51 14.37 23.13
CA PHE A 50 13.19 14.18 21.85
C PHE A 50 14.62 14.69 21.85
N LEU A 51 15.45 14.01 21.08
CA LEU A 51 16.78 14.46 20.69
C LEU A 51 16.67 15.66 19.74
N ASP A 52 17.69 16.51 19.75
CA ASP A 52 17.88 17.50 18.69
C ASP A 52 18.09 16.78 17.35
N THR A 53 17.22 17.08 16.37
CA THR A 53 17.17 16.36 15.10
C THR A 53 18.44 16.50 14.28
N TRP A 54 19.08 17.67 14.26
CA TRP A 54 20.33 17.87 13.51
C TRP A 54 21.51 17.12 14.12
N THR A 55 21.56 17.06 15.45
CA THR A 55 22.51 16.23 16.19
C THR A 55 22.28 14.74 15.90
N LEU A 56 21.03 14.27 15.95
CA LEU A 56 20.67 12.89 15.64
C LEU A 56 21.04 12.50 14.19
N LEU A 57 20.66 13.32 13.21
CA LEU A 57 20.91 13.00 11.80
C LEU A 57 22.42 12.99 11.49
N SER A 58 23.20 13.84 12.15
CA SER A 58 24.67 13.79 12.07
C SER A 58 25.24 12.49 12.62
N MET A 59 24.70 11.99 13.73
CA MET A 59 25.08 10.69 14.30
C MET A 59 24.69 9.51 13.39
N ILE A 60 23.51 9.57 12.78
CA ILE A 60 23.04 8.54 11.84
C ILE A 60 23.97 8.47 10.61
N ILE A 61 24.31 9.62 10.02
CA ILE A 61 25.26 9.69 8.89
C ILE A 61 26.61 9.06 9.26
N GLY A 62 27.12 9.32 10.46
CA GLY A 62 28.38 8.74 10.94
C GLY A 62 28.33 7.24 11.28
N ARG A 63 27.14 6.62 11.23
CA ARG A 63 26.90 5.20 11.58
C ARG A 63 26.32 4.39 10.42
N THR A 64 26.15 5.00 9.25
CA THR A 64 25.56 4.42 8.05
C THR A 64 26.41 4.72 6.82
N GLU A 65 26.29 3.89 5.80
CA GLU A 65 27.14 3.96 4.60
C GLU A 65 26.44 4.57 3.39
N ARG A 66 25.16 4.26 3.17
CA ARG A 66 24.45 4.59 1.92
C ARG A 66 23.25 5.50 2.15
N ILE A 67 22.54 5.32 3.25
CA ILE A 67 21.25 5.97 3.47
C ILE A 67 21.36 7.49 3.49
N ARG A 68 20.37 8.16 2.90
CA ARG A 68 20.22 9.61 3.01
C ARG A 68 19.49 9.99 4.28
N VAL A 69 19.67 11.23 4.73
CA VAL A 69 18.95 11.78 5.89
C VAL A 69 18.22 13.05 5.55
N SER A 70 17.05 13.25 6.18
CA SER A 70 16.28 14.50 6.07
C SER A 70 15.50 14.78 7.34
N PRO A 71 15.41 16.03 7.82
CA PRO A 71 14.45 16.38 8.85
C PRO A 71 13.04 16.33 8.25
N ASN A 72 12.05 15.89 9.01
CA ASN A 72 10.67 15.71 8.52
C ASN A 72 9.64 16.35 9.46
N VAL A 73 9.51 17.68 9.46
CA VAL A 73 10.34 18.67 8.73
C VAL A 73 11.04 19.61 9.72
N ALA A 74 12.15 20.24 9.30
CA ALA A 74 12.90 21.20 10.12
C ALA A 74 12.02 22.38 10.57
N ASN A 75 12.16 22.77 11.83
CA ASN A 75 11.40 23.89 12.41
C ASN A 75 12.07 25.23 12.08
N LEU A 76 11.78 25.80 10.90
CA LEU A 76 12.42 27.04 10.45
C LEU A 76 12.29 28.22 11.44
N PRO A 77 11.17 28.41 12.19
CA PRO A 77 11.10 29.42 13.24
C PRO A 77 12.18 29.31 14.34
N LEU A 78 12.68 28.10 14.62
CA LEU A 78 13.72 27.83 15.62
C LEU A 78 15.11 27.52 15.01
N ARG A 79 15.21 27.47 13.66
CA ARG A 79 16.45 27.18 12.93
C ARG A 79 16.74 28.37 11.99
N PRO A 80 17.56 29.37 12.41
CA PRO A 80 17.86 30.52 11.56
C PRO A 80 18.35 30.08 10.16
N PRO A 81 17.76 30.59 9.05
CA PRO A 81 17.92 29.98 7.73
C PRO A 81 19.36 29.96 7.23
N ALA A 82 20.13 31.03 7.50
CA ALA A 82 21.55 31.08 7.11
C ALA A 82 22.42 30.07 7.87
N VAL A 83 22.06 29.73 9.12
CA VAL A 83 22.74 28.70 9.91
C VAL A 83 22.32 27.33 9.42
N LEU A 84 21.01 27.11 9.24
CA LEU A 84 20.46 25.85 8.74
C LEU A 84 21.07 25.48 7.37
N ALA A 85 21.19 26.44 6.46
CA ALA A 85 21.81 26.24 5.15
C ALA A 85 23.26 25.75 5.26
N ARG A 86 24.07 26.38 6.13
CA ARG A 86 25.46 25.97 6.34
C ARG A 86 25.54 24.60 7.00
N SER A 87 24.68 24.31 7.97
CA SER A 87 24.66 23.01 8.63
C SER A 87 24.28 21.90 7.66
N ALA A 88 23.26 22.12 6.81
CA ALA A 88 22.85 21.18 5.77
C ALA A 88 23.98 20.93 4.77
N ALA A 89 24.58 21.98 4.20
CA ALA A 89 25.70 21.85 3.27
C ALA A 89 26.93 21.19 3.90
N SER A 90 27.21 21.48 5.17
CA SER A 90 28.33 20.87 5.89
C SER A 90 28.11 19.38 6.12
N LEU A 91 26.91 18.98 6.56
CA LEU A 91 26.58 17.57 6.71
C LEU A 91 26.57 16.85 5.37
N ASP A 92 26.14 17.53 4.30
CA ASP A 92 26.15 16.99 2.95
C ASP A 92 27.57 16.70 2.45
N LEU A 93 28.49 17.64 2.63
CA LEU A 93 29.92 17.45 2.35
C LEU A 93 30.53 16.30 3.18
N LEU A 94 30.21 16.23 4.47
CA LEU A 94 30.73 15.18 5.36
C LEU A 94 30.16 13.80 5.04
N SER A 95 28.95 13.74 4.50
CA SER A 95 28.25 12.50 4.17
C SER A 95 28.51 12.01 2.74
N GLY A 96 29.09 12.85 1.89
CA GLY A 96 29.30 12.57 0.46
C GLY A 96 28.02 12.72 -0.38
N GLY A 97 27.15 13.67 -0.06
CA GLY A 97 25.93 13.93 -0.85
C GLY A 97 24.68 13.20 -0.35
N ARG A 98 24.54 12.97 0.96
CA ARG A 98 23.45 12.16 1.54
C ARG A 98 22.44 12.97 2.35
N VAL A 99 22.32 14.28 2.14
CA VAL A 99 21.43 15.15 2.92
C VAL A 99 20.34 15.78 2.07
N GLU A 100 19.10 15.70 2.54
CA GLU A 100 17.96 16.42 1.96
C GLU A 100 17.36 17.34 3.04
N LEU A 101 16.65 18.40 2.66
CA LEU A 101 16.12 19.39 3.60
C LEU A 101 14.59 19.44 3.57
N GLY A 102 13.94 18.62 4.39
CA GLY A 102 12.55 18.83 4.75
C GLY A 102 12.39 20.11 5.58
N LEU A 103 11.59 21.07 5.11
CA LEU A 103 11.48 22.41 5.69
C LEU A 103 10.02 22.75 6.04
N GLY A 104 9.78 23.11 7.30
CA GLY A 104 8.48 23.48 7.82
C GLY A 104 8.40 24.95 8.22
N ALA A 105 7.26 25.59 7.98
CA ALA A 105 6.99 26.96 8.41
C ALA A 105 6.75 27.10 9.93
N GLY A 106 6.58 25.97 10.64
CA GLY A 106 6.15 25.90 12.04
C GLY A 106 4.63 25.68 12.19
N ALA A 107 4.22 25.04 13.28
CA ALA A 107 2.82 24.73 13.58
C ALA A 107 2.42 24.96 15.05
N PHE A 108 3.33 24.69 15.99
CA PHE A 108 3.08 24.76 17.43
C PHE A 108 3.60 26.09 18.02
N TRP A 109 2.86 27.17 17.81
CA TRP A 109 3.33 28.53 18.09
C TRP A 109 3.68 28.79 19.56
N ASP A 110 2.87 28.31 20.51
CA ASP A 110 3.16 28.51 21.95
C ASP A 110 4.49 27.88 22.34
N ALA A 111 4.76 26.67 21.84
CA ALA A 111 6.02 25.97 22.11
C ALA A 111 7.22 26.62 21.41
N ILE A 112 7.02 27.12 20.17
CA ILE A 112 8.03 27.89 19.42
C ILE A 112 8.37 29.18 20.17
N VAL A 113 7.37 29.93 20.63
CA VAL A 113 7.56 31.18 21.39
C VAL A 113 8.26 30.92 22.71
N ALA A 114 7.88 29.86 23.42
CA ALA A 114 8.53 29.47 24.67
C ALA A 114 10.03 29.16 24.49
N ASN A 115 10.46 28.80 23.27
CA ASN A 115 11.86 28.52 22.92
C ASN A 115 12.54 29.67 22.16
N GLY A 116 11.96 30.88 22.21
CA GLY A 116 12.56 32.10 21.65
C GLY A 116 12.31 32.31 20.16
N GLY A 117 11.46 31.49 19.53
CA GLY A 117 11.00 31.71 18.15
C GLY A 117 9.85 32.73 18.07
N PRO A 118 9.53 33.22 16.85
CA PRO A 118 8.43 34.15 16.66
C PRO A 118 7.07 33.44 16.63
N HIS A 119 6.02 34.12 17.11
CA HIS A 119 4.65 33.79 16.77
C HIS A 119 4.34 34.38 15.37
N ARG A 120 3.75 33.58 14.46
CA ARG A 120 3.37 34.06 13.12
C ARG A 120 1.92 33.71 12.81
N THR A 121 1.23 34.61 12.12
CA THR A 121 -0.05 34.27 11.48
C THR A 121 0.17 33.29 10.31
N PRO A 122 -0.87 32.60 9.83
CA PRO A 122 -0.75 31.72 8.66
C PRO A 122 -0.25 32.43 7.38
N ALA A 123 -0.51 33.74 7.24
CA ALA A 123 0.00 34.52 6.12
C ALA A 123 1.52 34.77 6.25
N GLU A 124 1.93 35.21 7.44
CA GLU A 124 3.34 35.49 7.77
C GLU A 124 4.19 34.21 7.75
N SER A 125 3.63 33.06 8.11
CA SER A 125 4.38 31.80 8.06
C SER A 125 4.74 31.40 6.62
N VAL A 126 3.86 31.68 5.66
CA VAL A 126 4.13 31.48 4.23
C VAL A 126 5.20 32.46 3.74
N GLU A 127 5.06 33.74 4.05
CA GLU A 127 6.02 34.79 3.66
C GLU A 127 7.40 34.52 4.25
N ALA A 128 7.46 34.13 5.53
CA ALA A 128 8.71 33.77 6.18
C ALA A 128 9.36 32.51 5.58
N LEU A 129 8.58 31.51 5.17
CA LEU A 129 9.13 30.33 4.49
C LEU A 129 9.72 30.69 3.13
N GLU A 130 9.04 31.54 2.35
CA GLU A 130 9.55 32.07 1.07
C GLU A 130 10.89 32.79 1.24
N GLU A 131 10.97 33.72 2.21
CA GLU A 131 12.20 34.42 2.54
C GLU A 131 13.30 33.47 3.06
N GLY A 132 12.94 32.46 3.85
CA GLY A 132 13.86 31.45 4.36
C GLY A 132 14.47 30.61 3.25
N ILE A 133 13.68 30.15 2.27
CA ILE A 133 14.15 29.42 1.10
C ILE A 133 15.12 30.28 0.28
N ALA A 134 14.80 31.56 0.07
CA ALA A 134 15.69 32.48 -0.64
C ALA A 134 17.04 32.64 0.08
N VAL A 135 17.04 32.76 1.41
CA VAL A 135 18.28 32.78 2.19
C VAL A 135 19.07 31.48 2.03
N ILE A 136 18.41 30.32 2.14
CA ILE A 136 19.06 29.01 2.08
C ILE A 136 19.74 28.79 0.72
N ARG A 137 18.99 28.97 -0.37
CA ARG A 137 19.52 28.82 -1.74
C ARG A 137 20.63 29.83 -2.05
N GLY A 138 20.49 31.07 -1.58
CA GLY A 138 21.54 32.07 -1.70
C GLY A 138 22.83 31.64 -1.01
N ILE A 139 22.76 31.05 0.19
CA ILE A 139 23.94 30.57 0.93
C ILE A 139 24.62 29.39 0.21
N TRP A 140 23.86 28.54 -0.48
CA TRP A 140 24.40 27.46 -1.31
C TRP A 140 24.97 27.93 -2.66
N GLY A 141 24.88 29.23 -2.99
CA GLY A 141 25.65 29.84 -4.08
C GLY A 141 24.89 30.16 -5.35
N GLN A 142 23.56 30.13 -5.34
CA GLN A 142 22.76 30.35 -6.56
C GLN A 142 22.81 31.80 -7.10
N ASP A 143 23.13 32.81 -6.27
CA ASP A 143 22.94 34.24 -6.61
C ASP A 143 24.23 35.09 -6.57
N GLY A 144 25.42 34.47 -6.57
CA GLY A 144 26.71 35.15 -6.59
C GLY A 144 27.50 35.06 -5.26
N PRO A 145 28.52 35.92 -5.02
CA PRO A 145 29.50 35.73 -3.94
C PRO A 145 29.02 36.16 -2.55
N SER A 146 27.87 36.85 -2.45
CA SER A 146 27.28 37.25 -1.18
C SER A 146 25.76 37.25 -1.24
N VAL A 147 25.12 36.83 -0.16
CA VAL A 147 23.67 36.74 -0.03
C VAL A 147 23.11 38.02 0.57
N ARG A 148 22.10 38.59 -0.09
CA ARG A 148 21.32 39.72 0.41
C ARG A 148 19.84 39.41 0.32
N VAL A 149 19.19 39.28 1.47
CA VAL A 149 17.73 39.13 1.57
C VAL A 149 17.22 40.21 2.51
N ASN A 150 16.36 41.09 2.00
CA ASN A 150 15.75 42.18 2.76
C ASN A 150 14.28 41.84 3.07
N GLY A 151 14.06 40.64 3.62
CA GLY A 151 12.74 40.15 3.99
C GLY A 151 12.18 40.84 5.24
N LYS A 152 10.86 40.73 5.41
CA LYS A 152 10.15 41.21 6.60
C LYS A 152 10.43 40.31 7.80
N HIS A 153 10.60 39.01 7.58
CA HIS A 153 10.78 38.00 8.62
C HIS A 153 12.23 37.49 8.73
N TYR A 154 12.94 37.39 7.60
CA TYR A 154 14.35 37.02 7.57
C TYR A 154 15.17 38.05 6.78
N GLN A 155 16.23 38.54 7.40
CA GLN A 155 17.15 39.50 6.78
C GLN A 155 18.58 38.96 6.80
N VAL A 156 19.25 39.04 5.65
CA VAL A 156 20.66 38.73 5.47
C VAL A 156 21.32 39.89 4.74
N ARG A 157 22.35 40.48 5.35
CA ARG A 157 22.96 41.75 4.91
C ARG A 157 24.36 41.53 4.33
N GLY A 158 24.47 40.74 3.27
CA GLY A 158 25.75 40.45 2.62
C GLY A 158 26.52 39.30 3.27
N ALA A 159 25.83 38.24 3.69
CA ALA A 159 26.51 37.04 4.19
C ALA A 159 27.33 36.40 3.07
N LYS A 160 28.53 35.92 3.40
CA LYS A 160 29.35 35.17 2.43
C LYS A 160 28.66 33.85 2.09
N VAL A 161 28.65 33.52 0.81
CA VAL A 161 28.21 32.21 0.30
C VAL A 161 29.10 31.09 0.85
N GLY A 162 28.52 29.91 0.96
CA GLY A 162 29.21 28.66 1.24
C GLY A 162 29.05 28.16 2.69
N PRO A 163 29.50 26.92 2.99
CA PRO A 163 30.03 25.99 2.00
C PRO A 163 28.98 25.59 0.96
N GLU A 164 29.42 25.39 -0.28
CA GLU A 164 28.56 24.80 -1.32
C GLU A 164 28.38 23.32 -0.99
N PRO A 165 27.15 22.78 -1.05
CA PRO A 165 26.90 21.38 -0.76
C PRO A 165 27.58 20.44 -1.77
N ALA A 166 27.71 19.15 -1.43
CA ALA A 166 28.29 18.15 -2.33
C ALA A 166 27.37 17.81 -3.50
N HIS A 167 26.06 18.02 -3.33
CA HIS A 167 25.05 17.91 -4.38
C HIS A 167 23.96 18.98 -4.22
N ASP A 168 23.06 19.07 -5.20
CA ASP A 168 21.88 19.92 -5.12
C ASP A 168 20.87 19.41 -4.08
N ILE A 169 21.06 19.80 -2.82
CA ILE A 169 20.15 19.45 -1.69
C ILE A 169 18.73 19.89 -2.03
N GLY A 170 17.78 18.96 -2.04
CA GLY A 170 16.37 19.25 -2.26
C GLY A 170 15.71 19.90 -1.04
N ILE A 171 14.86 20.89 -1.28
CA ILE A 171 13.99 21.49 -0.27
C ILE A 171 12.60 20.87 -0.37
N TRP A 172 12.21 20.06 0.61
CA TRP A 172 10.91 19.38 0.64
C TRP A 172 9.99 20.04 1.66
N VAL A 173 8.75 20.36 1.29
CA VAL A 173 7.83 21.07 2.19
C VAL A 173 6.59 20.24 2.47
N GLY A 174 6.28 20.05 3.75
CA GLY A 174 5.04 19.44 4.20
C GLY A 174 3.94 20.50 4.37
N ALA A 175 2.93 20.49 3.50
CA ALA A 175 1.83 21.43 3.57
C ALA A 175 0.56 20.92 2.84
N TYR A 176 -0.59 21.49 3.21
CA TYR A 176 -1.90 21.04 2.71
C TYR A 176 -2.77 22.16 2.13
N LYS A 177 -2.51 23.42 2.50
CA LYS A 177 -3.40 24.54 2.13
C LYS A 177 -2.99 25.16 0.80
N PRO A 178 -3.94 25.67 -0.02
CA PRO A 178 -3.65 26.13 -1.37
C PRO A 178 -2.55 27.18 -1.50
N ARG A 179 -2.43 28.12 -0.55
CA ARG A 179 -1.36 29.11 -0.55
C ARG A 179 0.04 28.47 -0.43
N MET A 180 0.15 27.38 0.32
CA MET A 180 1.41 26.65 0.46
C MET A 180 1.70 25.74 -0.72
N LEU A 181 0.70 25.05 -1.26
CA LEU A 181 0.87 24.25 -2.47
C LEU A 181 1.38 25.11 -3.64
N ARG A 182 0.88 26.35 -3.77
CA ARG A 182 1.42 27.30 -4.74
C ARG A 182 2.86 27.75 -4.45
N LEU A 183 3.26 27.89 -3.18
CA LEU A 183 4.66 28.18 -2.85
C LEU A 183 5.57 27.01 -3.22
N ILE A 184 5.13 25.78 -2.98
CA ILE A 184 5.86 24.55 -3.35
C ILE A 184 6.13 24.55 -4.85
N GLY A 185 5.09 24.76 -5.68
CA GLY A 185 5.21 24.88 -7.12
C GLY A 185 6.30 25.87 -7.56
N ARG A 186 6.34 27.04 -6.91
CA ARG A 186 7.29 28.11 -7.25
C ARG A 186 8.72 27.84 -6.78
N LEU A 187 8.93 27.27 -5.59
CA LEU A 187 10.22 27.38 -4.88
C LEU A 187 10.81 26.06 -4.34
N ALA A 188 9.98 25.05 -4.10
CA ALA A 188 10.40 23.79 -3.47
C ALA A 188 10.76 22.73 -4.51
N ASP A 189 11.51 21.72 -4.09
CA ASP A 189 11.92 20.57 -4.91
C ASP A 189 11.13 19.30 -4.54
N GLY A 190 10.33 19.36 -3.47
CA GLY A 190 9.46 18.27 -3.06
C GLY A 190 8.24 18.71 -2.26
N TRP A 191 7.15 17.96 -2.41
CA TRP A 191 5.96 18.04 -1.56
C TRP A 191 5.88 16.80 -0.68
N LEU A 192 5.77 16.98 0.64
CA LEU A 192 5.79 15.89 1.64
C LEU A 192 4.51 15.88 2.50
N PRO A 193 3.36 15.44 1.96
CA PRO A 193 2.15 15.18 2.74
C PRO A 193 2.29 13.94 3.65
N THR A 194 1.47 13.88 4.69
CA THR A 194 1.18 12.66 5.44
C THR A 194 -0.20 12.14 5.01
N LEU A 195 -0.28 10.89 4.55
CA LEU A 195 -1.52 10.29 4.05
C LEU A 195 -2.61 10.22 5.12
N GLY A 196 -2.26 10.15 6.40
CA GLY A 196 -3.23 10.27 7.50
C GLY A 196 -3.99 11.60 7.56
N TYR A 197 -3.52 12.65 6.87
CA TYR A 197 -4.18 13.96 6.80
C TYR A 197 -4.82 14.27 5.45
N VAL A 198 -4.57 13.45 4.42
CA VAL A 198 -4.99 13.69 3.04
C VAL A 198 -5.54 12.40 2.46
N LYS A 199 -6.78 12.45 1.97
CA LYS A 199 -7.36 11.30 1.27
C LYS A 199 -6.81 11.21 -0.16
N ALA A 200 -6.69 10.00 -0.70
CA ALA A 200 -6.15 9.77 -2.04
C ALA A 200 -6.90 10.55 -3.13
N ASP A 201 -8.23 10.68 -3.02
CA ASP A 201 -9.09 11.45 -3.93
C ASP A 201 -8.82 12.96 -3.95
N GLN A 202 -8.15 13.50 -2.92
CA GLN A 202 -7.75 14.90 -2.85
C GLN A 202 -6.39 15.17 -3.54
N LEU A 203 -5.55 14.14 -3.71
CA LEU A 203 -4.22 14.28 -4.30
C LEU A 203 -4.24 14.91 -5.71
N PRO A 204 -5.16 14.57 -6.63
CA PRO A 204 -5.20 15.19 -7.96
C PRO A 204 -5.37 16.72 -7.93
N GLU A 205 -6.27 17.23 -7.10
CA GLU A 205 -6.49 18.68 -6.98
C GLU A 205 -5.27 19.39 -6.37
N MET A 206 -4.65 18.76 -5.36
CA MET A 206 -3.47 19.30 -4.70
C MET A 206 -2.25 19.32 -5.63
N ASN A 207 -2.04 18.24 -6.40
CA ASN A 207 -1.03 18.17 -7.46
C ASN A 207 -1.24 19.26 -8.49
N LYS A 208 -2.48 19.44 -8.96
CA LYS A 208 -2.81 20.50 -9.93
C LYS A 208 -2.41 21.89 -9.42
N LEU A 209 -2.66 22.20 -8.16
CA LEU A 209 -2.27 23.49 -7.57
C LEU A 209 -0.75 23.70 -7.54
N ILE A 210 0.03 22.64 -7.34
CA ILE A 210 1.49 22.67 -7.38
C ILE A 210 1.96 22.86 -8.82
N ASP A 211 1.43 22.05 -9.74
CA ASP A 211 1.82 22.03 -11.16
C ASP A 211 1.51 23.36 -11.84
N ASP A 212 0.31 23.90 -11.65
CA ASP A 212 -0.08 25.21 -12.20
C ASP A 212 0.84 26.33 -11.68
N ALA A 213 1.26 26.24 -10.41
CA ALA A 213 2.18 27.21 -9.82
C ALA A 213 3.62 27.06 -10.30
N ALA A 214 4.07 25.82 -10.55
CA ALA A 214 5.36 25.52 -11.16
C ALA A 214 5.44 26.09 -12.58
N VAL A 215 4.44 25.77 -13.42
CA VAL A 215 4.33 26.27 -14.79
C VAL A 215 4.30 27.80 -14.81
N LYS A 216 3.50 28.42 -13.94
CA LYS A 216 3.45 29.89 -13.83
C LYS A 216 4.79 30.52 -13.42
N ALA A 217 5.62 29.79 -12.70
CA ALA A 217 6.98 30.20 -12.33
C ALA A 217 8.05 29.83 -13.36
N GLY A 218 7.67 29.23 -14.50
CA GLY A 218 8.62 28.77 -15.53
C GLY A 218 9.38 27.50 -15.13
N ARG A 219 8.87 26.71 -14.19
CA ARG A 219 9.43 25.43 -13.75
C ARG A 219 8.63 24.27 -14.33
N ALA A 220 9.32 23.18 -14.63
CA ALA A 220 8.70 21.92 -14.98
C ALA A 220 8.05 21.29 -13.72
N PRO A 221 6.80 20.80 -13.77
CA PRO A 221 6.18 20.06 -12.66
C PRO A 221 7.04 18.88 -12.18
N GLU A 222 7.74 18.22 -13.10
CA GLU A 222 8.67 17.10 -12.87
C GLU A 222 9.96 17.53 -12.14
N ALA A 223 10.20 18.83 -11.95
CA ALA A 223 11.28 19.30 -11.08
C ALA A 223 10.90 19.25 -9.58
N ILE A 224 9.67 18.83 -9.27
CA ILE A 224 9.14 18.81 -7.91
C ILE A 224 8.72 17.39 -7.60
N ARG A 225 9.45 16.73 -6.73
CA ARG A 225 9.15 15.36 -6.28
C ARG A 225 7.86 15.33 -5.46
N ARG A 226 7.11 14.25 -5.55
CA ARG A 226 5.94 13.98 -4.70
C ARG A 226 6.32 12.89 -3.72
N LEU A 227 6.31 13.21 -2.43
CA LEU A 227 6.65 12.29 -1.35
C LEU A 227 5.38 11.95 -0.55
N ALA A 228 5.46 10.99 0.36
CA ALA A 228 4.41 10.74 1.33
C ALA A 228 4.95 10.06 2.59
N ASN A 229 4.55 10.59 3.75
CA ASN A 229 4.58 9.85 5.00
C ASN A 229 3.35 8.96 5.08
N PHE A 230 3.56 7.70 5.42
CA PHE A 230 2.47 6.74 5.63
C PHE A 230 2.78 5.84 6.82
N SER A 231 1.78 5.11 7.29
CA SER A 231 1.91 4.14 8.38
C SER A 231 1.12 2.90 8.01
N GLY A 232 1.43 1.78 8.65
CA GLY A 232 0.64 0.56 8.50
C GLY A 232 1.13 -0.49 9.48
N VAL A 233 0.30 -1.48 9.74
CA VAL A 233 0.68 -2.70 10.45
C VAL A 233 0.33 -3.87 9.54
N PHE A 234 1.34 -4.67 9.18
CA PHE A 234 1.12 -5.84 8.33
C PHE A 234 0.04 -6.75 8.93
N GLY A 235 -0.81 -7.33 8.08
CA GLY A 235 -1.85 -8.28 8.52
C GLY A 235 -3.00 -7.67 9.34
N GLN A 236 -3.03 -6.35 9.52
CA GLN A 236 -4.14 -5.62 10.14
C GLN A 236 -4.83 -4.72 9.10
N ALA A 237 -6.11 -4.43 9.35
CA ALA A 237 -6.84 -3.38 8.63
C ALA A 237 -6.15 -2.02 8.85
N ALA A 238 -6.41 -1.06 7.95
CA ALA A 238 -5.78 0.26 8.01
C ALA A 238 -6.12 0.95 9.34
N GLY A 239 -5.19 0.89 10.29
CA GLY A 239 -5.29 1.60 11.56
C GLY A 239 -5.06 3.11 11.37
N GLY A 240 -5.63 3.91 12.27
CA GLY A 240 -5.42 5.36 12.30
C GLY A 240 -3.93 5.69 12.39
N GLY A 241 -3.38 6.20 11.29
CA GLY A 241 -1.97 6.53 11.18
C GLY A 241 -1.56 7.75 11.99
N PHE A 242 -0.28 8.14 11.84
CA PHE A 242 0.23 9.40 12.36
C PHE A 242 -0.67 10.56 11.89
N GLY A 243 -1.48 11.12 12.79
CA GLY A 243 -2.45 12.16 12.45
C GLY A 243 -3.94 11.81 12.52
N GLY A 244 -4.30 10.59 12.91
CA GLY A 244 -5.69 10.26 13.29
C GLY A 244 -6.69 10.11 12.15
N GLY A 245 -6.27 10.17 10.89
CA GLY A 245 -7.08 9.79 9.72
C GLY A 245 -6.59 8.50 9.09
N GLY A 246 -7.52 7.71 8.53
CA GLY A 246 -7.30 6.38 7.92
C GLY A 246 -6.48 6.38 6.62
N GLY A 247 -5.32 7.04 6.61
CA GLY A 247 -4.35 7.04 5.51
C GLY A 247 -3.22 6.05 5.71
N GLY A 248 -3.51 4.93 6.36
CA GLY A 248 -2.56 3.82 6.49
C GLY A 248 -2.71 2.83 5.35
N VAL A 249 -1.62 2.17 4.98
CA VAL A 249 -1.67 0.97 4.14
C VAL A 249 -2.02 -0.24 5.02
N SER A 250 -2.72 -1.21 4.45
CA SER A 250 -3.20 -2.38 5.19
C SER A 250 -3.00 -3.68 4.42
N GLY A 251 -3.06 -4.79 5.15
CA GLY A 251 -2.98 -6.12 4.56
C GLY A 251 -1.55 -6.67 4.49
N SER A 252 -1.33 -7.56 3.53
CA SER A 252 -0.07 -8.25 3.28
C SER A 252 0.99 -7.32 2.67
N PRO A 253 2.27 -7.72 2.63
CA PRO A 253 3.32 -7.00 1.90
C PRO A 253 3.02 -6.81 0.42
N ALA A 254 2.36 -7.78 -0.21
CA ALA A 254 1.92 -7.65 -1.60
C ALA A 254 0.84 -6.57 -1.73
N ASP A 255 -0.14 -6.55 -0.82
CA ASP A 255 -1.19 -5.53 -0.79
C ASP A 255 -0.59 -4.13 -0.60
N TRP A 256 0.40 -4.00 0.28
CA TRP A 256 1.14 -2.74 0.45
C TRP A 256 1.87 -2.35 -0.84
N ALA A 257 2.49 -3.31 -1.51
CA ALA A 257 3.21 -3.05 -2.74
C ALA A 257 2.27 -2.55 -3.85
N GLU A 258 1.10 -3.17 -4.00
CA GLU A 258 0.06 -2.74 -4.93
C GLU A 258 -0.47 -1.35 -4.59
N GLN A 259 -0.81 -1.09 -3.33
CA GLN A 259 -1.30 0.23 -2.88
C GLN A 259 -0.27 1.34 -3.14
N LEU A 260 1.02 1.09 -2.84
CA LEU A 260 2.08 2.08 -3.08
C LEU A 260 2.37 2.25 -4.58
N ALA A 261 2.31 1.17 -5.36
CA ALA A 261 2.46 1.23 -6.82
C ALA A 261 1.31 2.01 -7.47
N GLU A 262 0.08 1.79 -7.03
CA GLU A 262 -1.10 2.55 -7.46
C GLU A 262 -0.90 4.04 -7.17
N LEU A 263 -0.53 4.39 -5.94
CA LEU A 263 -0.24 5.78 -5.57
C LEU A 263 0.85 6.41 -6.44
N ALA A 264 1.87 5.64 -6.82
CA ALA A 264 2.92 6.11 -7.71
C ALA A 264 2.43 6.38 -9.13
N LEU A 265 1.72 5.42 -9.72
CA LEU A 265 1.28 5.46 -11.12
C LEU A 265 0.11 6.42 -11.35
N THR A 266 -0.82 6.50 -10.39
CA THR A 266 -2.06 7.28 -10.51
C THR A 266 -1.93 8.70 -9.98
N HIS A 267 -1.15 8.90 -8.90
CA HIS A 267 -1.02 10.20 -8.22
C HIS A 267 0.39 10.79 -8.28
N GLY A 268 1.35 10.10 -8.92
CA GLY A 268 2.70 10.61 -9.13
C GLY A 268 3.61 10.59 -7.90
N LEU A 269 3.18 9.93 -6.81
CA LEU A 269 4.01 9.77 -5.62
C LEU A 269 5.26 8.95 -5.95
N SER A 270 6.43 9.41 -5.54
CA SER A 270 7.71 8.78 -5.90
C SER A 270 8.69 8.73 -4.73
N ALA A 271 8.31 9.16 -3.53
CA ALA A 271 9.01 8.80 -2.32
C ALA A 271 8.03 8.36 -1.23
N PHE A 272 8.26 7.20 -0.63
CA PHE A 272 7.39 6.63 0.40
C PHE A 272 8.17 6.46 1.70
N ILE A 273 7.72 7.13 2.75
CA ILE A 273 8.38 7.17 4.06
C ILE A 273 7.47 6.51 5.08
N LEU A 274 7.86 5.30 5.51
CA LEU A 274 7.12 4.53 6.49
C LEU A 274 7.42 5.03 7.90
N ALA A 275 6.39 5.42 8.64
CA ALA A 275 6.50 5.67 10.08
C ALA A 275 6.56 4.34 10.85
N ALA A 276 7.77 3.93 11.22
CA ALA A 276 8.01 2.70 11.98
C ALA A 276 9.16 2.88 12.98
N ASP A 277 8.87 2.59 14.26
CA ASP A 277 9.85 2.59 15.36
C ASP A 277 10.23 1.16 15.78
N ASP A 278 10.15 0.22 14.84
CA ASP A 278 10.48 -1.18 15.06
C ASP A 278 11.27 -1.78 13.89
N ALA A 279 12.21 -2.67 14.23
CA ALA A 279 13.15 -3.26 13.29
C ALA A 279 12.47 -4.20 12.30
N THR A 280 11.52 -5.00 12.78
CA THR A 280 10.86 -6.05 11.99
C THR A 280 10.05 -5.45 10.86
N THR A 281 9.22 -4.44 11.14
CA THR A 281 8.43 -3.72 10.14
C THR A 281 9.34 -3.00 9.15
N THR A 282 10.39 -2.34 9.63
CA THR A 282 11.37 -1.66 8.76
C THR A 282 12.05 -2.62 7.80
N GLN A 283 12.53 -3.78 8.29
CA GLN A 283 13.17 -4.80 7.47
C GLN A 283 12.19 -5.41 6.48
N ARG A 284 10.98 -5.76 6.93
CA ARG A 284 9.96 -6.36 6.07
C ARG A 284 9.53 -5.41 4.96
N PHE A 285 9.33 -4.13 5.27
CA PHE A 285 9.07 -3.10 4.27
C PHE A 285 10.20 -3.04 3.23
N ALA A 286 11.45 -2.98 3.69
CA ALA A 286 12.61 -2.86 2.81
C ALA A 286 12.86 -4.10 1.92
N VAL A 287 12.64 -5.31 2.44
CA VAL A 287 12.98 -6.56 1.77
C VAL A 287 11.82 -7.14 0.96
N GLU A 288 10.58 -6.98 1.41
CA GLU A 288 9.40 -7.57 0.76
C GLU A 288 8.61 -6.54 -0.07
N VAL A 289 8.35 -5.36 0.49
CA VAL A 289 7.47 -4.36 -0.15
C VAL A 289 8.22 -3.54 -1.20
N VAL A 290 9.38 -2.97 -0.84
CA VAL A 290 10.12 -2.05 -1.72
C VAL A 290 10.48 -2.67 -3.08
N PRO A 291 11.04 -3.89 -3.16
CA PRO A 291 11.35 -4.51 -4.45
C PRO A 291 10.09 -4.75 -5.29
N ALA A 292 9.00 -5.21 -4.66
CA ALA A 292 7.72 -5.44 -5.33
C ALA A 292 7.12 -4.16 -5.90
N VAL A 293 7.12 -3.04 -5.15
CA VAL A 293 6.68 -1.74 -5.68
C VAL A 293 7.51 -1.33 -6.89
N ARG A 294 8.84 -1.48 -6.81
CA ARG A 294 9.75 -1.15 -7.92
C ARG A 294 9.45 -1.99 -9.16
N GLU A 295 9.20 -3.28 -8.98
CA GLU A 295 8.85 -4.20 -10.07
C GLU A 295 7.52 -3.82 -10.72
N LEU A 296 6.46 -3.62 -9.92
CA LEU A 296 5.13 -3.23 -10.39
C LEU A 296 5.17 -1.91 -11.18
N VAL A 297 5.82 -0.87 -10.63
CA VAL A 297 5.93 0.42 -11.30
C VAL A 297 6.79 0.34 -12.56
N ALA A 298 7.89 -0.44 -12.55
CA ALA A 298 8.73 -0.61 -13.73
C ALA A 298 7.98 -1.36 -14.86
N ALA A 299 7.22 -2.39 -14.52
CA ALA A 299 6.41 -3.16 -15.46
C ALA A 299 5.38 -2.27 -16.19
N GLU A 300 4.67 -1.42 -15.44
CA GLU A 300 3.68 -0.49 -16.01
C GLU A 300 4.35 0.61 -16.86
N ARG A 301 5.46 1.20 -16.38
CA ARG A 301 6.21 2.21 -17.14
C ARG A 301 6.79 1.67 -18.44
N ALA A 302 7.12 0.38 -18.51
CA ALA A 302 7.62 -0.27 -19.71
C ALA A 302 6.53 -0.54 -20.76
N HIS A 303 5.26 -0.58 -20.35
CA HIS A 303 4.11 -0.79 -21.23
C HIS A 303 3.07 0.33 -21.05
N PRO A 304 3.42 1.59 -21.39
CA PRO A 304 2.53 2.72 -21.14
C PRO A 304 1.21 2.50 -21.89
N ARG A 305 0.12 2.36 -21.12
CA ARG A 305 -1.23 2.29 -21.69
C ARG A 305 -1.46 3.51 -22.58
N THR A 306 -1.76 3.27 -23.85
CA THR A 306 -2.24 4.32 -24.75
C THR A 306 -3.52 4.90 -24.12
N PRO A 307 -3.67 6.23 -23.99
CA PRO A 307 -4.88 6.80 -23.44
C PRO A 307 -6.06 6.34 -24.30
N ALA A 308 -7.08 5.75 -23.67
CA ALA A 308 -8.32 5.48 -24.38
C ALA A 308 -8.88 6.80 -24.93
N PRO A 309 -9.33 6.86 -26.20
CA PRO A 309 -9.96 8.06 -26.73
C PRO A 309 -11.18 8.41 -25.89
N SER A 310 -11.38 9.71 -25.65
CA SER A 310 -12.51 10.23 -24.88
C SER A 310 -13.84 9.71 -25.45
N PRO A 311 -14.79 9.26 -24.62
CA PRO A 311 -16.05 8.73 -25.13
C PRO A 311 -16.83 9.86 -25.81
N GLU A 312 -17.14 9.68 -27.09
CA GLU A 312 -18.13 10.49 -27.79
C GLU A 312 -19.51 10.35 -27.11
N PRO A 313 -20.40 11.37 -27.22
CA PRO A 313 -21.69 11.33 -26.55
C PRO A 313 -22.55 10.21 -27.14
N ALA A 314 -22.96 9.27 -26.29
CA ALA A 314 -23.81 8.16 -26.68
C ALA A 314 -25.13 8.65 -27.29
N LEU A 315 -25.39 8.22 -28.52
CA LEU A 315 -26.72 8.27 -29.13
C LEU A 315 -27.63 7.23 -28.45
N SER A 316 -28.88 7.62 -28.25
CA SER A 316 -29.94 6.87 -27.56
C SER A 316 -30.14 5.44 -28.09
N PRO A 317 -30.54 4.47 -27.25
CA PRO A 317 -30.63 3.08 -27.65
C PRO A 317 -31.90 2.82 -28.47
N GLU A 318 -31.73 2.45 -29.74
CA GLU A 318 -32.76 1.72 -30.49
C GLU A 318 -32.72 0.24 -30.10
N THR A 319 -33.90 -0.30 -29.83
CA THR A 319 -34.17 -1.69 -29.46
C THR A 319 -33.86 -2.64 -30.61
N ALA A 320 -32.92 -3.56 -30.41
CA ALA A 320 -32.69 -4.73 -31.27
C ALA A 320 -33.29 -6.01 -30.64
N PRO A 321 -33.83 -6.94 -31.45
CA PRO A 321 -34.69 -8.03 -30.98
C PRO A 321 -33.91 -9.20 -30.36
N VAL A 322 -34.59 -9.87 -29.42
CA VAL A 322 -34.16 -11.10 -28.73
C VAL A 322 -33.95 -12.22 -29.73
N GLN A 323 -32.73 -12.77 -29.78
CA GLN A 323 -32.41 -14.01 -30.50
C GLN A 323 -32.24 -15.17 -29.52
N GLU A 324 -32.78 -16.32 -29.93
CA GLU A 324 -32.94 -17.57 -29.17
C GLU A 324 -31.62 -18.17 -28.65
N ALA A 325 -31.76 -18.95 -27.56
CA ALA A 325 -30.68 -19.59 -26.81
C ALA A 325 -29.92 -20.65 -27.60
N PRO A 326 -28.57 -20.71 -27.51
CA PRO A 326 -27.81 -21.85 -28.01
C PRO A 326 -27.35 -22.81 -26.89
N ASP A 327 -27.15 -24.05 -27.32
CA ASP A 327 -26.96 -25.30 -26.56
C ASP A 327 -25.84 -25.33 -25.51
N ARG A 328 -26.09 -26.17 -24.50
CA ARG A 328 -25.34 -26.37 -23.23
C ARG A 328 -24.24 -27.43 -23.37
N ILE A 329 -23.04 -27.19 -22.83
CA ILE A 329 -22.04 -28.22 -22.54
C ILE A 329 -21.49 -27.98 -21.12
N VAL A 330 -21.55 -29.02 -20.28
CA VAL A 330 -20.84 -29.10 -19.00
C VAL A 330 -19.47 -29.72 -19.30
N VAL A 331 -18.38 -28.96 -19.15
CA VAL A 331 -17.04 -29.48 -19.38
C VAL A 331 -16.61 -30.29 -18.15
N SER A 332 -16.70 -31.62 -18.25
CA SER A 332 -15.99 -32.56 -17.36
C SER A 332 -14.76 -33.08 -18.10
N GLY A 333 -13.69 -32.29 -18.13
CA GLY A 333 -12.45 -32.63 -18.84
C GLY A 333 -11.56 -31.42 -19.14
N GLU A 334 -10.48 -31.66 -19.88
CA GLU A 334 -9.57 -30.62 -20.38
C GLU A 334 -10.36 -29.58 -21.20
N ILE A 335 -10.15 -28.30 -20.91
CA ILE A 335 -10.78 -27.20 -21.64
C ILE A 335 -10.19 -27.16 -23.07
N PRO A 336 -11.00 -27.37 -24.12
CA PRO A 336 -10.51 -27.39 -25.50
C PRO A 336 -9.75 -26.11 -25.89
N GLY A 337 -8.61 -26.27 -26.56
CA GLY A 337 -7.74 -25.16 -26.97
C GLY A 337 -6.87 -24.57 -25.86
N LEU A 338 -7.33 -24.57 -24.61
CA LEU A 338 -6.62 -24.01 -23.45
C LEU A 338 -5.66 -25.02 -22.79
N GLY A 339 -6.02 -26.29 -22.78
CA GLY A 339 -5.17 -27.37 -22.26
C GLY A 339 -5.03 -27.41 -20.75
N LEU A 340 -6.02 -26.86 -20.03
CA LEU A 340 -6.11 -26.85 -18.57
C LEU A 340 -7.30 -27.70 -18.14
N THR A 341 -7.19 -28.38 -17.01
CA THR A 341 -8.26 -29.23 -16.47
C THR A 341 -8.68 -28.67 -15.11
N PRO A 342 -9.88 -28.06 -15.00
CA PRO A 342 -10.48 -27.72 -13.71
C PRO A 342 -10.57 -28.93 -12.77
N THR A 343 -10.34 -28.71 -11.49
CA THR A 343 -10.43 -29.74 -10.46
C THR A 343 -11.91 -30.08 -10.22
N PRO A 344 -12.33 -31.34 -10.49
CA PRO A 344 -13.73 -31.73 -10.37
C PRO A 344 -14.16 -31.85 -8.91
N ASP A 345 -15.43 -31.56 -8.65
CA ASP A 345 -16.11 -31.97 -7.41
C ASP A 345 -16.42 -33.47 -7.50
N ASP A 346 -16.04 -34.23 -6.49
CA ASP A 346 -16.24 -35.68 -6.43
C ASP A 346 -17.67 -36.08 -6.05
N GLY A 347 -18.51 -35.10 -5.69
CA GLY A 347 -19.92 -35.28 -5.35
C GLY A 347 -20.16 -35.86 -3.95
N THR A 348 -19.11 -36.02 -3.15
CA THR A 348 -19.23 -36.43 -1.75
C THR A 348 -19.84 -35.29 -0.95
N ARG A 349 -20.84 -35.60 -0.12
CA ARG A 349 -21.45 -34.65 0.82
C ARG A 349 -21.41 -35.21 2.23
N LEU A 350 -20.93 -34.41 3.15
CA LEU A 350 -20.66 -34.74 4.55
C LEU A 350 -21.74 -34.16 5.47
N SER A 351 -22.37 -33.07 5.05
CA SER A 351 -23.48 -32.43 5.72
C SER A 351 -24.82 -32.95 5.21
N ASP A 352 -25.83 -33.00 6.09
CA ASP A 352 -27.23 -33.21 5.72
C ASP A 352 -27.92 -31.92 5.26
N ARG A 353 -27.24 -30.77 5.37
CA ARG A 353 -27.69 -29.46 4.94
C ARG A 353 -27.18 -29.13 3.55
N THR A 354 -28.06 -28.60 2.71
CA THR A 354 -27.74 -28.06 1.37
C THR A 354 -28.19 -26.60 1.32
N LEU A 355 -27.29 -25.70 0.91
CA LEU A 355 -27.53 -24.25 0.93
C LEU A 355 -28.03 -23.71 -0.40
N TRP A 356 -27.89 -24.49 -1.47
CA TRP A 356 -28.40 -24.16 -2.79
C TRP A 356 -28.63 -25.40 -3.64
N ASP A 357 -29.52 -25.29 -4.62
CA ASP A 357 -29.68 -26.29 -5.67
C ASP A 357 -28.62 -26.06 -6.77
N GLU A 358 -27.69 -27.00 -6.89
CA GLU A 358 -26.62 -26.95 -7.89
C GLU A 358 -27.13 -27.12 -9.31
N SER A 359 -28.31 -27.72 -9.51
CA SER A 359 -28.92 -27.91 -10.83
C SER A 359 -29.46 -26.61 -11.44
N GLU A 360 -29.64 -25.58 -10.60
CA GLU A 360 -30.06 -24.24 -11.02
C GLU A 360 -28.88 -23.36 -11.46
N ARG A 361 -27.62 -23.82 -11.30
CA ARG A 361 -26.44 -23.04 -11.66
C ARG A 361 -26.41 -22.73 -13.17
N PRO A 362 -26.25 -21.47 -13.57
CA PRO A 362 -26.08 -21.11 -14.97
C PRO A 362 -24.76 -21.65 -15.53
N VAL A 363 -24.73 -21.92 -16.82
CA VAL A 363 -23.54 -22.43 -17.51
C VAL A 363 -22.87 -21.29 -18.26
N ALA A 364 -21.53 -21.24 -18.24
CA ALA A 364 -20.76 -20.26 -18.98
C ALA A 364 -21.00 -20.38 -20.51
N PRO A 365 -20.81 -19.29 -21.29
CA PRO A 365 -20.92 -19.32 -22.73
C PRO A 365 -20.00 -20.35 -23.38
N ARG A 366 -20.39 -20.87 -24.56
CA ARG A 366 -19.58 -21.85 -25.30
C ARG A 366 -18.20 -21.29 -25.64
N ILE A 367 -17.18 -22.10 -25.37
CA ILE A 367 -15.77 -21.82 -25.65
C ILE A 367 -15.50 -21.99 -27.15
N ASP A 368 -14.63 -21.14 -27.69
CA ASP A 368 -14.12 -21.26 -29.06
C ASP A 368 -13.00 -22.30 -29.10
N GLU A 369 -13.34 -23.53 -29.49
CA GLU A 369 -12.45 -24.69 -29.46
C GLU A 369 -11.24 -24.57 -30.41
N GLU A 370 -11.30 -23.64 -31.40
CA GLU A 370 -10.21 -23.39 -32.35
C GLU A 370 -9.23 -22.30 -31.87
N ARG A 371 -9.57 -21.59 -30.77
CA ARG A 371 -8.71 -20.54 -30.22
C ARG A 371 -7.43 -21.13 -29.63
N LYS A 372 -6.29 -20.54 -29.99
CA LYS A 372 -4.99 -20.82 -29.38
C LYS A 372 -4.67 -19.79 -28.31
N TYR A 373 -4.29 -20.26 -27.14
CA TYR A 373 -3.91 -19.41 -26.01
C TYR A 373 -2.38 -19.36 -25.87
N SER A 374 -1.86 -18.16 -25.62
CA SER A 374 -0.47 -17.93 -25.26
C SER A 374 -0.12 -18.60 -23.93
N ARG A 375 1.19 -18.69 -23.62
CA ARG A 375 1.65 -19.20 -22.32
C ARG A 375 1.15 -18.33 -21.17
N HIS A 376 1.07 -17.02 -21.37
CA HIS A 376 0.61 -16.07 -20.36
C HIS A 376 -0.91 -16.16 -20.13
N GLU A 377 -1.72 -16.26 -21.20
CA GLU A 377 -3.17 -16.50 -21.08
C GLU A 377 -3.46 -17.80 -20.31
N ARG A 378 -2.74 -18.88 -20.60
CA ARG A 378 -2.86 -20.15 -19.86
C ARG A 378 -2.44 -20.03 -18.39
N ALA A 379 -1.38 -19.29 -18.10
CA ALA A 379 -0.92 -19.11 -16.73
C ALA A 379 -1.99 -18.43 -15.84
N ARG A 380 -2.80 -17.52 -16.39
CA ARG A 380 -3.90 -16.88 -15.65
C ARG A 380 -5.02 -17.85 -15.29
N GLY A 381 -5.43 -18.69 -16.23
CA GLY A 381 -6.42 -19.75 -15.95
C GLY A 381 -5.89 -20.77 -14.94
N GLN A 382 -4.60 -21.13 -15.04
CA GLN A 382 -3.95 -22.06 -14.11
C GLN A 382 -3.85 -21.49 -12.69
N GLN A 383 -3.63 -20.18 -12.55
CA GLN A 383 -3.50 -19.54 -11.24
C GLN A 383 -4.74 -19.70 -10.37
N LEU A 384 -5.95 -19.64 -10.96
CA LEU A 384 -7.19 -19.88 -10.22
C LEU A 384 -7.23 -21.32 -9.68
N ILE A 385 -6.91 -22.31 -10.53
CA ILE A 385 -6.85 -23.73 -10.16
C ILE A 385 -5.83 -23.94 -9.04
N ASP A 386 -4.64 -23.34 -9.14
CA ASP A 386 -3.58 -23.48 -8.14
C ASP A 386 -3.99 -22.91 -6.77
N ILE A 387 -4.68 -21.77 -6.75
CA ILE A 387 -5.22 -21.16 -5.51
C ILE A 387 -6.30 -22.07 -4.91
N HIS A 388 -7.24 -22.52 -5.74
CA HIS A 388 -8.34 -23.37 -5.28
C HIS A 388 -7.86 -24.72 -4.78
N ASP A 389 -6.91 -25.37 -5.46
CA ASP A 389 -6.32 -26.64 -5.02
C ASP A 389 -5.59 -26.49 -3.68
N HIS A 390 -4.93 -25.36 -3.45
CA HIS A 390 -4.36 -25.05 -2.14
C HIS A 390 -5.46 -24.93 -1.07
N LEU A 391 -6.56 -24.21 -1.35
CA LEU A 391 -7.70 -24.10 -0.44
C LEU A 391 -8.34 -25.46 -0.12
N ARG A 392 -8.45 -26.35 -1.11
CA ARG A 392 -8.92 -27.73 -0.91
C ARG A 392 -7.98 -28.51 0.01
N GLN A 393 -6.68 -28.39 -0.20
CA GLN A 393 -5.67 -29.08 0.60
C GLN A 393 -5.68 -28.61 2.06
N GLU A 394 -5.80 -27.31 2.30
CA GLU A 394 -5.93 -26.74 3.65
C GLU A 394 -7.24 -27.20 4.33
N LEU A 395 -8.35 -27.23 3.61
CA LEU A 395 -9.63 -27.73 4.13
C LEU A 395 -9.54 -29.19 4.57
N ALA A 396 -8.88 -30.03 3.77
CA ALA A 396 -8.66 -31.43 4.09
C ALA A 396 -7.81 -31.60 5.36
N GLN A 397 -6.77 -30.78 5.54
CA GLN A 397 -5.93 -30.82 6.73
C GLN A 397 -6.69 -30.34 7.99
N VAL A 398 -7.51 -29.28 7.89
CA VAL A 398 -8.37 -28.82 8.99
C VAL A 398 -9.31 -29.93 9.47
N ARG A 399 -9.89 -30.69 8.53
CA ARG A 399 -10.77 -31.81 8.86
C ARG A 399 -10.03 -32.98 9.51
N ASP A 400 -8.86 -33.33 9.00
CA ASP A 400 -8.02 -34.39 9.58
C ASP A 400 -7.65 -34.07 11.04
N LEU A 401 -7.39 -32.81 11.36
CA LEU A 401 -7.12 -32.38 12.74
C LEU A 401 -8.35 -32.50 13.64
N ILE A 402 -9.55 -32.21 13.13
CA ILE A 402 -10.79 -32.44 13.88
C ILE A 402 -11.00 -33.93 14.14
N ASP A 403 -10.75 -34.79 13.14
CA ASP A 403 -10.82 -36.26 13.28
C ASP A 403 -9.84 -36.76 14.37
N GLN A 404 -8.61 -36.25 14.38
CA GLN A 404 -7.60 -36.60 15.37
C GLN A 404 -7.98 -36.15 16.80
N VAL A 405 -8.62 -34.99 16.94
CA VAL A 405 -9.14 -34.50 18.24
C VAL A 405 -10.29 -35.36 18.72
N GLU A 406 -11.24 -35.69 17.84
CA GLU A 406 -12.40 -36.52 18.17
C GLU A 406 -12.01 -37.93 18.60
N ALA A 407 -11.00 -38.51 17.93
CA ALA A 407 -10.44 -39.81 18.28
C ALA A 407 -9.60 -39.80 19.58
N GLY A 408 -9.41 -38.64 20.20
CA GLY A 408 -8.58 -38.46 21.40
C GLY A 408 -7.08 -38.67 21.15
N MET A 409 -6.66 -38.65 19.88
CA MET A 409 -5.26 -38.81 19.47
C MET A 409 -4.47 -37.50 19.57
N LEU A 410 -5.17 -36.36 19.57
CA LEU A 410 -4.59 -35.02 19.66
C LEU A 410 -5.41 -34.16 20.63
N GLY A 411 -4.75 -33.44 21.56
CA GLY A 411 -5.47 -32.49 22.41
C GLY A 411 -5.90 -31.25 21.64
N ILE A 412 -7.00 -30.58 22.04
CA ILE A 412 -7.50 -29.34 21.37
C ILE A 412 -6.39 -28.26 21.27
N GLY A 413 -5.57 -28.12 22.31
CA GLY A 413 -4.43 -27.19 22.31
C GLY A 413 -3.30 -27.58 21.36
N GLU A 414 -3.06 -28.88 21.16
CA GLU A 414 -2.07 -29.40 20.21
C GLU A 414 -2.58 -29.33 18.79
N ALA A 415 -3.87 -29.64 18.56
CA ALA A 415 -4.55 -29.45 17.30
C ALA A 415 -4.45 -27.99 16.87
N ARG A 416 -4.75 -27.04 17.77
CA ARG A 416 -4.54 -25.59 17.56
C ARG A 416 -3.08 -25.23 17.24
N SER A 417 -2.10 -25.91 17.81
CA SER A 417 -0.68 -25.66 17.50
C SER A 417 -0.29 -26.23 16.14
N ALA A 418 -0.70 -27.45 15.79
CA ALA A 418 -0.47 -28.07 14.49
C ALA A 418 -1.11 -27.26 13.36
N ILE A 419 -2.31 -26.78 13.61
CA ILE A 419 -3.05 -25.78 12.85
C ILE A 419 -2.24 -24.49 12.61
N ASN A 420 -1.64 -23.91 13.66
CA ASN A 420 -0.76 -22.75 13.53
C ASN A 420 0.55 -23.10 12.79
N GLU A 421 0.99 -24.36 12.86
CA GLU A 421 2.21 -24.89 12.23
C GLU A 421 2.06 -25.29 10.76
N MET A 422 0.86 -25.65 10.30
CA MET A 422 0.57 -25.86 8.89
C MET A 422 0.82 -24.57 8.10
N THR A 423 0.50 -23.43 8.71
CA THR A 423 0.89 -22.09 8.24
C THR A 423 2.37 -21.74 8.47
N LEU A 424 3.16 -22.54 9.19
CA LEU A 424 4.56 -22.22 9.55
C LEU A 424 5.61 -22.52 8.46
N ARG A 425 5.22 -23.02 7.28
CA ARG A 425 6.03 -22.82 6.06
C ARG A 425 5.77 -21.49 5.36
N GLN A 426 4.94 -20.62 5.93
CA GLN A 426 4.86 -19.19 5.62
C GLN A 426 4.71 -18.37 6.92
N ASN A 427 5.87 -18.13 7.57
CA ASN A 427 6.21 -17.01 8.46
C ASN A 427 5.20 -16.57 9.56
N ASN A 428 5.45 -17.14 10.75
CA ASN A 428 5.06 -16.78 12.13
C ASN A 428 4.35 -15.43 12.42
N TRP A 429 3.16 -15.56 13.02
CA TRP A 429 2.55 -14.65 14.01
C TRP A 429 2.27 -15.42 15.31
N THR A 430 2.17 -14.69 16.43
CA THR A 430 1.40 -15.08 17.62
C THR A 430 0.77 -13.77 18.13
N LEU A 431 -0.54 -13.59 18.35
CA LEU A 431 -1.51 -14.41 19.05
C LEU A 431 -2.95 -13.94 18.67
N GLY A 432 -3.86 -14.88 18.35
CA GLY A 432 -5.31 -14.64 18.24
C GLY A 432 -5.98 -15.41 17.08
N THR A 433 -6.80 -16.42 17.42
CA THR A 433 -7.84 -17.10 16.60
C THR A 433 -7.48 -17.64 15.19
N TYR A 434 -7.38 -18.97 15.05
CA TYR A 434 -7.01 -19.62 13.78
C TYR A 434 -8.15 -19.84 12.78
N CYS A 435 -9.40 -20.10 13.19
CA CYS A 435 -10.52 -20.15 12.21
C CYS A 435 -10.57 -18.86 11.38
N GLU A 436 -10.16 -17.74 11.98
CA GLU A 436 -9.99 -16.45 11.34
C GLU A 436 -8.99 -16.47 10.17
N SER A 437 -7.92 -17.28 10.16
CA SER A 437 -6.89 -17.22 9.10
C SER A 437 -7.31 -17.91 7.80
N TYR A 438 -7.79 -19.15 7.87
CA TYR A 438 -8.32 -19.87 6.70
C TYR A 438 -9.60 -19.21 6.17
N CYS A 439 -10.51 -18.85 7.08
CA CYS A 439 -11.72 -18.11 6.72
C CYS A 439 -11.41 -16.73 6.13
N ARG A 440 -10.37 -16.03 6.62
CA ARG A 440 -9.92 -14.75 6.03
C ARG A 440 -9.28 -14.94 4.67
N LEU A 441 -8.56 -16.04 4.42
CA LEU A 441 -8.01 -16.33 3.09
C LEU A 441 -9.14 -16.53 2.08
N ILE A 442 -10.17 -17.31 2.42
CA ILE A 442 -11.37 -17.49 1.57
C ILE A 442 -12.13 -16.17 1.41
N THR A 443 -12.37 -15.45 2.51
CA THR A 443 -13.04 -14.14 2.49
C THR A 443 -12.31 -13.14 1.59
N THR A 444 -10.97 -13.11 1.67
CA THR A 444 -10.13 -12.21 0.87
C THR A 444 -10.16 -12.60 -0.61
N HIS A 445 -10.08 -13.90 -0.90
CA HIS A 445 -10.18 -14.43 -2.26
C HIS A 445 -11.52 -14.05 -2.91
N HIS A 446 -12.66 -14.39 -2.28
CA HIS A 446 -13.98 -14.04 -2.81
C HIS A 446 -14.21 -12.52 -2.86
N THR A 447 -13.65 -11.73 -1.93
CA THR A 447 -13.75 -10.26 -1.96
C THR A 447 -13.02 -9.67 -3.17
N ILE A 448 -11.83 -10.19 -3.52
CA ILE A 448 -11.08 -9.78 -4.72
C ILE A 448 -11.88 -10.11 -5.98
N GLU A 449 -12.54 -11.26 -5.99
CA GLU A 449 -13.34 -11.70 -7.11
C GLU A 449 -14.57 -10.81 -7.31
N ASP A 450 -15.33 -10.55 -6.24
CA ASP A 450 -16.52 -9.69 -6.24
C ASP A 450 -16.20 -8.23 -6.60
N ALA A 451 -15.11 -7.69 -6.06
CA ALA A 451 -14.77 -6.27 -6.22
C ALA A 451 -14.09 -5.98 -7.56
N SER A 452 -13.39 -6.94 -8.14
CA SER A 452 -12.52 -6.71 -9.29
C SER A 452 -12.72 -7.73 -10.41
N MET A 453 -12.49 -9.02 -10.14
CA MET A 453 -12.44 -10.05 -11.20
C MET A 453 -13.78 -10.20 -11.94
N LEU A 454 -14.86 -10.47 -11.22
CA LEU A 454 -16.19 -10.73 -11.76
C LEU A 454 -16.77 -9.49 -12.49
N PRO A 455 -16.67 -8.26 -11.95
CA PRO A 455 -17.04 -7.06 -12.70
C PRO A 455 -16.24 -6.82 -13.98
N ASN A 456 -14.94 -7.17 -14.00
CA ASN A 456 -14.10 -7.06 -15.20
C ASN A 456 -14.55 -8.06 -16.27
N LEU A 457 -14.81 -9.32 -15.89
CA LEU A 457 -15.29 -10.36 -16.81
C LEU A 457 -16.66 -10.02 -17.41
N ARG A 458 -17.60 -9.51 -16.62
CA ARG A 458 -18.91 -9.03 -17.13
C ARG A 458 -18.79 -7.89 -18.13
N ARG A 459 -17.84 -6.96 -17.90
CA ARG A 459 -17.56 -5.87 -18.83
C ARG A 459 -16.94 -6.36 -20.14
N ALA A 460 -16.13 -7.41 -20.08
CA ALA A 460 -15.48 -8.00 -21.24
C ALA A 460 -16.44 -8.88 -22.08
N ASP A 461 -17.34 -9.63 -21.43
CA ASP A 461 -18.41 -10.39 -22.09
C ASP A 461 -19.68 -10.40 -21.24
N ALA A 462 -20.70 -9.66 -21.68
CA ALA A 462 -21.98 -9.55 -20.97
C ALA A 462 -22.71 -10.90 -20.81
N ARG A 463 -22.38 -11.91 -21.63
CA ARG A 463 -22.95 -13.26 -21.52
C ARG A 463 -22.47 -14.01 -20.28
N LEU A 464 -21.40 -13.54 -19.61
CA LEU A 464 -20.93 -14.08 -18.33
C LEU A 464 -21.74 -13.56 -17.12
N ALA A 465 -22.65 -12.60 -17.32
CA ALA A 465 -23.43 -12.03 -16.22
C ALA A 465 -24.20 -13.08 -15.38
N PRO A 466 -24.89 -14.09 -15.96
CA PRO A 466 -25.59 -15.08 -15.16
C PRO A 466 -24.67 -15.88 -14.21
N VAL A 467 -23.50 -16.29 -14.70
CA VAL A 467 -22.50 -17.05 -13.92
C VAL A 467 -21.89 -16.18 -12.82
N THR A 468 -21.39 -15.01 -13.19
CA THR A 468 -20.68 -14.13 -12.24
C THR A 468 -21.60 -13.59 -11.14
N LEU A 469 -22.87 -13.28 -11.45
CA LEU A 469 -23.85 -12.90 -10.43
C LEU A 469 -24.21 -14.08 -9.52
N ARG A 470 -24.27 -15.30 -10.06
CA ARG A 470 -24.48 -16.50 -9.24
C ARG A 470 -23.31 -16.74 -8.27
N LEU A 471 -22.07 -16.55 -8.73
CA LEU A 471 -20.89 -16.68 -7.88
C LEU A 471 -20.89 -15.64 -6.76
N GLU A 472 -21.21 -14.37 -7.05
CA GLU A 472 -21.40 -13.32 -6.03
C GLU A 472 -22.46 -13.69 -4.97
N ASP A 473 -23.55 -14.33 -5.37
CA ASP A 473 -24.58 -14.80 -4.43
C ASP A 473 -24.10 -16.00 -3.60
N GLU A 474 -23.35 -16.94 -4.20
CA GLU A 474 -22.72 -18.05 -3.48
C GLU A 474 -21.65 -17.55 -2.49
N HIS A 475 -20.88 -16.52 -2.84
CA HIS A 475 -19.92 -15.89 -1.93
C HIS A 475 -20.58 -15.36 -0.66
N LYS A 476 -21.73 -14.68 -0.76
CA LYS A 476 -22.47 -14.18 0.43
C LYS A 476 -22.87 -15.32 1.37
N VAL A 477 -23.32 -16.43 0.80
CA VAL A 477 -23.71 -17.62 1.55
C VAL A 477 -22.48 -18.28 2.19
N ILE A 478 -21.36 -18.37 1.48
CA ILE A 478 -20.10 -18.91 2.04
C ILE A 478 -19.59 -18.06 3.22
N HIS A 479 -19.69 -16.73 3.13
CA HIS A 479 -19.34 -15.86 4.25
C HIS A 479 -20.21 -16.15 5.49
N GLU A 480 -21.51 -16.39 5.31
CA GLU A 480 -22.39 -16.77 6.43
C GLU A 480 -22.00 -18.13 7.05
N VAL A 481 -21.61 -19.11 6.23
CA VAL A 481 -21.11 -20.42 6.71
C VAL A 481 -19.80 -20.27 7.46
N ILE A 482 -18.89 -19.44 6.96
CA ILE A 482 -17.63 -19.08 7.62
C ILE A 482 -17.89 -18.46 9.00
N GLU A 483 -18.83 -17.53 9.11
CA GLU A 483 -19.23 -16.94 10.39
C GLU A 483 -19.81 -17.98 11.35
N ASN A 484 -20.55 -18.98 10.85
CA ASN A 484 -21.06 -20.07 11.66
C ASN A 484 -19.93 -20.95 12.22
N VAL A 485 -18.91 -21.27 11.40
CA VAL A 485 -17.72 -22.01 11.85
C VAL A 485 -16.97 -21.25 12.94
N ASP A 486 -16.80 -19.94 12.78
CA ASP A 486 -16.14 -19.10 13.78
C ASP A 486 -16.92 -19.07 15.10
N ARG A 487 -18.24 -18.86 15.04
CA ARG A 487 -19.12 -18.93 16.22
C ARG A 487 -19.02 -20.28 16.93
N ALA A 488 -19.01 -21.38 16.18
CA ALA A 488 -18.89 -22.72 16.73
C ALA A 488 -17.52 -22.95 17.39
N LEU A 489 -16.44 -22.44 16.80
CA LEU A 489 -15.10 -22.51 17.39
C LEU A 489 -15.03 -21.70 18.70
N VAL A 490 -15.53 -20.47 18.71
CA VAL A 490 -15.53 -19.60 19.90
C VAL A 490 -16.30 -20.25 21.04
N ALA A 491 -17.48 -20.82 20.75
CA ALA A 491 -18.28 -21.55 21.73
C ALA A 491 -17.51 -22.77 22.29
N LEU A 492 -16.84 -23.54 21.43
CA LEU A 492 -16.03 -24.69 21.84
C LEU A 492 -14.88 -24.28 22.79
N VAL A 493 -14.17 -23.18 22.48
CA VAL A 493 -13.06 -22.67 23.30
C VAL A 493 -13.54 -22.08 24.62
N ALA A 494 -14.70 -21.43 24.63
CA ALA A 494 -15.32 -20.90 25.84
C ALA A 494 -15.90 -21.98 26.78
N GLY A 495 -15.94 -23.23 26.33
CA GLY A 495 -16.60 -24.33 27.05
C GLY A 495 -18.13 -24.27 26.99
N GLU A 496 -18.67 -23.46 26.08
CA GLU A 496 -20.11 -23.25 25.86
C GLU A 496 -20.65 -24.08 24.68
N GLY A 497 -19.77 -24.71 23.89
CA GLY A 497 -20.09 -25.55 22.74
C GLY A 497 -19.44 -26.94 22.79
N ASP A 498 -19.74 -27.78 21.79
CA ASP A 498 -19.19 -29.13 21.66
C ASP A 498 -18.53 -29.37 20.29
N LEU A 499 -17.66 -30.39 20.24
CA LEU A 499 -16.89 -30.72 19.03
C LEU A 499 -17.80 -31.16 17.88
N LYS A 500 -18.96 -31.76 18.20
CA LYS A 500 -19.96 -32.20 17.21
C LYS A 500 -20.58 -31.02 16.46
N SER A 501 -20.84 -29.91 17.14
CA SER A 501 -21.35 -28.68 16.54
C SER A 501 -20.32 -28.03 15.64
N LEU A 502 -19.06 -27.96 16.07
CA LEU A 502 -17.95 -27.48 15.21
C LEU A 502 -17.80 -28.37 13.97
N ARG A 503 -17.83 -29.69 14.14
CA ARG A 503 -17.73 -30.64 13.04
C ARG A 503 -18.85 -30.46 12.02
N SER A 504 -20.08 -30.27 12.48
CA SER A 504 -21.24 -30.04 11.62
C SER A 504 -21.10 -28.78 10.77
N GLU A 505 -20.55 -27.69 11.31
CA GLU A 505 -20.36 -26.45 10.55
C GLU A 505 -19.16 -26.56 9.58
N VAL A 506 -18.10 -27.27 9.95
CA VAL A 506 -16.95 -27.51 9.05
C VAL A 506 -17.31 -28.46 7.91
N ASP A 507 -18.13 -29.48 8.14
CA ASP A 507 -18.62 -30.36 7.07
C ASP A 507 -19.51 -29.57 6.09
N LEU A 508 -20.36 -28.67 6.59
CA LEU A 508 -21.14 -27.78 5.74
C LEU A 508 -20.25 -26.83 4.92
N LEU A 509 -19.24 -26.22 5.54
CA LEU A 509 -18.26 -25.39 4.83
C LEU A 509 -17.54 -26.20 3.75
N THR A 510 -17.20 -27.45 4.04
CA THR A 510 -16.51 -28.35 3.12
C THR A 510 -17.35 -28.63 1.88
N ASP A 511 -18.58 -29.08 2.07
CA ASP A 511 -19.50 -29.38 0.96
C ASP A 511 -19.77 -28.13 0.12
N THR A 512 -19.97 -26.99 0.78
CA THR A 512 -20.28 -25.71 0.14
C THR A 512 -19.09 -25.21 -0.68
N LEU A 513 -17.89 -25.21 -0.12
CA LEU A 513 -16.69 -24.68 -0.76
C LEU A 513 -16.20 -25.57 -1.90
N LEU A 514 -16.16 -26.90 -1.73
CA LEU A 514 -15.73 -27.80 -2.81
C LEU A 514 -16.64 -27.70 -4.04
N SER A 515 -17.95 -27.68 -3.80
CA SER A 515 -18.95 -27.48 -4.86
C SER A 515 -18.81 -26.14 -5.56
N HIS A 516 -18.55 -25.08 -4.78
CA HIS A 516 -18.38 -23.71 -5.28
C HIS A 516 -17.11 -23.55 -6.12
N LEU A 517 -15.93 -23.92 -5.59
CA LEU A 517 -14.64 -23.79 -6.29
C LEU A 517 -14.68 -24.54 -7.63
N SER A 518 -15.19 -25.78 -7.63
CA SER A 518 -15.30 -26.55 -8.88
C SER A 518 -16.33 -25.99 -9.86
N TYR A 519 -17.36 -25.28 -9.40
CA TYR A 519 -18.27 -24.55 -10.29
C TYR A 519 -17.60 -23.31 -10.88
N GLU A 520 -16.87 -22.55 -10.06
CA GLU A 520 -16.13 -21.37 -10.48
C GLU A 520 -15.06 -21.71 -11.52
N GLU A 521 -14.22 -22.72 -11.26
CA GLU A 521 -13.16 -23.10 -12.18
C GLU A 521 -13.71 -23.53 -13.55
N ARG A 522 -14.75 -24.38 -13.54
CA ARG A 522 -15.41 -24.83 -14.79
C ARG A 522 -16.00 -23.67 -15.58
N SER A 523 -16.39 -22.60 -14.90
CA SER A 523 -17.11 -21.49 -15.51
C SER A 523 -16.18 -20.33 -15.90
N LEU A 524 -15.06 -20.12 -15.18
CA LEU A 524 -14.24 -18.92 -15.28
C LEU A 524 -12.80 -19.16 -15.73
N VAL A 525 -12.24 -20.38 -15.69
CA VAL A 525 -10.85 -20.62 -16.10
C VAL A 525 -10.57 -20.16 -17.55
N GLU A 526 -11.47 -20.47 -18.49
CA GLU A 526 -11.33 -19.99 -19.87
C GLU A 526 -11.61 -18.48 -20.01
N PRO A 527 -12.71 -17.93 -19.45
CA PRO A 527 -12.92 -16.49 -19.44
C PRO A 527 -11.75 -15.70 -18.86
N LEU A 528 -11.09 -16.19 -17.82
CA LEU A 528 -9.90 -15.57 -17.23
C LEU A 528 -8.68 -15.67 -18.13
N ALA A 529 -8.47 -16.82 -18.75
CA ALA A 529 -7.41 -16.94 -19.76
C ALA A 529 -7.63 -15.95 -20.91
N ARG A 530 -8.89 -15.81 -21.36
CA ARG A 530 -9.29 -15.01 -22.53
C ARG A 530 -9.39 -13.50 -22.28
N TYR A 531 -9.93 -13.10 -21.14
CA TYR A 531 -10.32 -11.73 -20.82
C TYR A 531 -9.67 -11.17 -19.55
N GLY A 532 -8.93 -11.98 -18.79
CA GLY A 532 -8.19 -11.52 -17.62
C GLY A 532 -7.33 -10.32 -17.97
N ALA A 533 -7.61 -9.19 -17.31
CA ALA A 533 -6.97 -7.91 -17.58
C ALA A 533 -5.45 -7.97 -17.29
N HIS A 534 -4.71 -7.08 -17.98
CA HIS A 534 -3.28 -6.84 -17.79
C HIS A 534 -3.02 -5.81 -16.71
#